data_AF-A0A7S4I1T5-F1
#
_entry.id   AF-A0A7S4I1T5-F1
#
_cell.length_a   1.000
_cell.length_b   1.000
_cell.length_c   1.000
_cell.angle_alpha   90.00
_cell.angle_beta   90.00
_cell.angle_gamma   90.00
#
_symmetry.space_group_name_H-M   'P 1'
#
loop_
_entity.id
_entity.type
_entity.pdbx_description
1 polymer ?
#
loop_
_entity_poly.entity_id
_entity_poly.type
_entity_poly.pdbx_seq_one_letter_code
_entity_poly.pdbx_strand_id
1 'polypeptide(L)'
;MTMTPACTRSSRVLRLLLIQSLLAAHLCAPFAFTIAGRSRASPLTAPATPSGVSPTAIHGGADGDVAVETDADAEPAAAAAEDRRPSIHPATIEALAEALRVRARNETGAPLRYSDGVDPLDVTMSAGKIAQGAISRREREAEEEGAPLTEVEKQTIGGRILAVVARFEELEPELLARCRRSGVPPESWERTFGALEDEDEAGAAALDERILEDDALGRIRAESLLALFVELIEGPGLRKNGVQVPCMDSSFLDAARYDALFGSSQAEEKREAMEKLQETLDRVVDAEEKGGTMAEDDQGESSSDRPSLHPVTIDAIAGALRVRAQNTSRAPLRIDDEGTVEMMDVQLAARRIAERTVEAAQRGNDDEDGGYGADFTPEEEAAVACRIVGVLLRAEDLEWELNHRCSLQGWISERGEHEAFGILEDESCVRTVDERILSDPDFAARRAERLLALFLLNLEG
;
A
#
# COMPACT_ATOMS: atom_id res chain seq x y z
N MET A 1 17.07 -32.63 30.32
CA MET A 1 15.93 -32.21 29.50
C MET A 1 15.63 -30.77 29.84
N THR A 2 16.27 -29.85 29.14
CA THR A 2 16.06 -28.41 29.26
C THR A 2 15.10 -27.99 28.15
N MET A 3 13.87 -27.65 28.51
CA MET A 3 12.90 -27.10 27.55
C MET A 3 13.31 -25.68 27.20
N THR A 4 13.65 -25.46 25.93
CA THR A 4 13.79 -24.13 25.35
C THR A 4 12.41 -23.49 25.16
N PRO A 5 12.22 -22.21 25.52
CA PRO A 5 10.94 -21.52 25.31
C PRO A 5 10.74 -21.22 23.82
N ALA A 6 9.56 -21.54 23.31
CA ALA A 6 9.13 -21.21 21.96
C ALA A 6 9.03 -19.68 21.79
N CYS A 7 9.73 -19.16 20.78
CA CYS A 7 9.78 -17.74 20.46
C CYS A 7 8.44 -17.29 19.84
N THR A 8 7.69 -16.46 20.57
CA THR A 8 6.39 -15.89 20.16
C THR A 8 6.50 -14.73 19.16
N ARG A 9 7.69 -14.48 18.58
CA ARG A 9 7.96 -13.37 17.64
C ARG A 9 7.27 -13.49 16.28
N SER A 10 6.90 -14.71 15.85
CA SER A 10 6.38 -14.96 14.50
C SER A 10 5.04 -14.27 14.19
N SER A 11 4.20 -14.03 15.20
CA SER A 11 2.90 -13.35 14.97
C SER A 11 3.01 -11.83 14.91
N ARG A 12 4.05 -11.20 15.46
CA ARG A 12 4.24 -9.73 15.41
C ARG A 12 4.95 -9.26 14.13
N VAL A 13 5.81 -10.10 13.55
CA VAL A 13 6.47 -9.80 12.26
C VAL A 13 5.46 -9.83 11.11
N LEU A 14 4.55 -10.81 11.08
CA LEU A 14 3.43 -10.84 10.12
C LEU A 14 2.47 -9.64 10.24
N ARG A 15 2.44 -9.00 11.43
CA ARG A 15 1.58 -7.85 11.77
C ARG A 15 2.16 -6.50 11.31
N LEU A 16 3.47 -6.38 11.09
CA LEU A 16 4.10 -5.18 10.49
C LEU A 16 4.13 -5.27 8.95
N LEU A 17 4.27 -6.50 8.43
CA LEU A 17 4.32 -6.87 7.00
C LEU A 17 3.20 -6.31 6.11
N LEU A 18 1.98 -6.17 6.62
CA LEU A 18 0.83 -5.69 5.83
C LEU A 18 0.73 -4.15 5.76
N ILE A 19 1.07 -3.44 6.84
CA ILE A 19 1.01 -1.98 6.91
C ILE A 19 2.14 -1.34 6.07
N GLN A 20 3.32 -1.97 6.11
CA GLN A 20 4.54 -1.51 5.46
C GLN A 20 4.51 -1.67 3.93
N SER A 21 3.86 -2.72 3.42
CA SER A 21 3.70 -2.97 1.98
C SER A 21 2.75 -1.96 1.30
N LEU A 22 1.70 -1.50 2.00
CA LEU A 22 0.70 -0.57 1.45
C LEU A 22 1.19 0.89 1.42
N LEU A 23 1.95 1.32 2.43
CA LEU A 23 2.56 2.66 2.50
C LEU A 23 3.66 2.88 1.45
N ALA A 24 4.43 1.86 1.12
CA ALA A 24 5.54 1.97 0.18
C ALA A 24 5.12 2.18 -1.27
N ALA A 25 3.98 1.63 -1.68
CA ALA A 25 3.41 1.85 -3.01
C ALA A 25 2.92 3.30 -3.22
N HIS A 26 2.70 4.08 -2.16
CA HIS A 26 2.23 5.48 -2.25
C HIS A 26 3.32 6.51 -2.50
N LEU A 27 4.59 6.18 -2.25
CA LEU A 27 5.68 7.15 -2.41
C LEU A 27 6.18 7.19 -3.87
N CYS A 28 6.05 6.12 -4.66
CA CYS A 28 6.70 6.01 -5.98
C CYS A 28 5.95 6.62 -7.20
N ALA A 29 4.87 7.40 -7.05
CA ALA A 29 4.20 8.04 -8.20
C ALA A 29 4.91 9.34 -8.63
N PRO A 30 5.24 9.54 -9.92
CA PRO A 30 5.90 10.76 -10.41
C PRO A 30 4.89 11.92 -10.55
N PHE A 31 5.24 13.13 -10.06
CA PHE A 31 4.43 14.33 -10.22
C PHE A 31 5.23 15.49 -10.83
N ALA A 32 4.66 16.09 -11.89
CA ALA A 32 5.15 17.31 -12.53
C ALA A 32 4.60 18.54 -11.80
N PHE A 33 5.49 19.46 -11.41
CA PHE A 33 5.18 20.66 -10.63
C PHE A 33 5.19 21.92 -11.52
N THR A 34 4.20 22.81 -11.35
CA THR A 34 4.24 24.18 -11.91
C THR A 34 3.86 25.18 -10.82
N ILE A 35 4.75 26.14 -10.52
CA ILE A 35 4.58 27.14 -9.45
C ILE A 35 3.85 28.38 -9.98
N ALA A 36 2.73 28.76 -9.35
CA ALA A 36 2.17 30.11 -9.48
C ALA A 36 1.46 30.63 -8.20
N GLY A 37 2.23 31.41 -7.43
CA GLY A 37 1.89 32.68 -6.74
C GLY A 37 0.47 33.04 -6.23
N ARG A 38 0.43 33.21 -4.89
CA ARG A 38 -0.13 34.33 -4.07
C ARG A 38 -1.66 34.53 -3.89
N SER A 39 -2.03 34.40 -2.59
CA SER A 39 -2.64 35.42 -1.70
C SER A 39 -4.10 35.88 -1.90
N ARG A 40 -4.97 35.59 -0.92
CA ARG A 40 -5.57 36.61 -0.02
C ARG A 40 -6.43 35.99 1.09
N ALA A 41 -6.34 36.61 2.27
CA ALA A 41 -7.11 36.32 3.48
C ALA A 41 -8.49 37.01 3.48
N SER A 42 -9.47 36.43 4.18
CA SER A 42 -10.54 37.12 4.94
C SER A 42 -11.45 36.12 5.69
N PRO A 43 -12.30 36.57 6.65
CA PRO A 43 -12.33 35.99 8.00
C PRO A 43 -13.53 35.05 8.30
N LEU A 44 -13.30 34.13 9.24
CA LEU A 44 -14.29 33.21 9.79
C LEU A 44 -15.30 33.89 10.72
N THR A 45 -16.58 33.63 10.46
CA THR A 45 -17.72 33.94 11.31
C THR A 45 -18.26 32.63 11.87
N ALA A 46 -18.39 32.51 13.19
CA ALA A 46 -18.92 31.32 13.86
C ALA A 46 -20.44 31.38 14.02
N PRO A 47 -21.13 30.23 13.92
CA PRO A 47 -22.22 29.92 14.84
C PRO A 47 -22.11 28.46 15.37
N ALA A 48 -22.16 28.26 16.68
CA ALA A 48 -23.36 28.03 17.50
C ALA A 48 -23.93 26.61 17.37
N THR A 49 -23.78 25.85 18.45
CA THR A 49 -24.25 24.49 18.71
C THR A 49 -25.76 24.43 18.97
N PRO A 50 -26.37 23.27 18.69
CA PRO A 50 -27.27 22.64 19.68
C PRO A 50 -27.00 21.11 19.77
N SER A 51 -26.70 20.55 20.95
CA SER A 51 -27.67 19.93 21.89
C SER A 51 -28.81 19.21 21.15
N GLY A 52 -28.92 17.88 21.09
CA GLY A 52 -28.71 16.89 22.14
C GLY A 52 -30.08 16.32 22.55
N VAL A 53 -30.47 15.18 21.98
CA VAL A 53 -31.52 14.29 22.52
C VAL A 53 -31.15 12.85 22.17
N SER A 54 -31.06 12.02 23.20
CA SER A 54 -30.84 10.56 23.14
C SER A 54 -32.08 9.83 23.68
N PRO A 55 -32.17 8.50 23.50
CA PRO A 55 -33.37 7.85 22.94
C PRO A 55 -34.30 7.23 23.98
N THR A 56 -35.50 6.86 23.54
CA THR A 56 -36.43 6.03 24.31
C THR A 56 -36.43 4.60 23.75
N ALA A 57 -36.04 3.65 24.59
CA ALA A 57 -36.08 2.22 24.35
C ALA A 57 -37.53 1.68 24.43
N ILE A 58 -37.83 0.66 23.62
CA ILE A 58 -39.02 -0.20 23.81
C ILE A 58 -38.60 -1.68 23.70
N HIS A 59 -39.00 -2.43 24.73
CA HIS A 59 -38.87 -3.86 24.95
C HIS A 59 -39.94 -4.70 24.22
N GLY A 60 -39.61 -5.98 23.97
CA GLY A 60 -40.50 -7.13 23.73
C GLY A 60 -39.75 -8.17 22.87
N GLY A 61 -39.33 -9.34 23.36
CA GLY A 61 -40.11 -10.49 23.86
C GLY A 61 -40.73 -11.28 22.70
N ALA A 62 -40.73 -12.62 22.57
CA ALA A 62 -40.20 -13.78 23.29
C ALA A 62 -40.41 -15.02 22.38
N ASP A 63 -39.68 -16.08 22.67
CA ASP A 63 -39.95 -17.53 22.47
C ASP A 63 -40.00 -18.20 21.07
N GLY A 64 -39.28 -19.33 20.97
CA GLY A 64 -39.43 -20.29 19.87
C GLY A 64 -38.39 -21.43 19.84
N ASP A 65 -38.38 -22.30 20.86
CA ASP A 65 -37.64 -23.57 20.92
C ASP A 65 -38.17 -24.61 19.90
N VAL A 66 -37.31 -25.22 19.09
CA VAL A 66 -37.49 -26.60 18.57
C VAL A 66 -36.13 -27.28 18.39
N ALA A 67 -35.91 -28.35 19.15
CA ALA A 67 -34.79 -29.28 19.02
C ALA A 67 -35.10 -30.39 17.99
N VAL A 68 -34.11 -30.75 17.17
CA VAL A 68 -34.06 -32.03 16.44
C VAL A 68 -32.62 -32.55 16.47
N GLU A 69 -32.43 -33.67 17.17
CA GLU A 69 -31.23 -34.50 17.14
C GLU A 69 -31.25 -35.43 15.91
N THR A 70 -30.12 -35.54 15.21
CA THR A 70 -29.72 -36.79 14.52
C THR A 70 -28.19 -36.88 14.48
N ASP A 71 -27.68 -37.99 15.03
CA ASP A 71 -26.28 -38.39 15.07
C ASP A 71 -25.80 -39.11 13.79
N ALA A 72 -24.46 -39.11 13.64
CA ALA A 72 -23.59 -40.03 12.90
C ALA A 72 -23.32 -39.78 11.40
N ASP A 73 -22.17 -39.18 11.09
CA ASP A 73 -20.99 -39.91 10.61
C ASP A 73 -19.74 -39.00 10.58
N ALA A 74 -18.67 -39.45 11.24
CA ALA A 74 -17.46 -38.67 11.50
C ALA A 74 -16.37 -38.92 10.45
N GLU A 75 -16.14 -37.93 9.60
CA GLU A 75 -14.89 -37.67 8.88
C GLU A 75 -14.28 -36.34 9.39
N PRO A 76 -12.96 -36.09 9.26
CA PRO A 76 -12.28 -35.08 10.06
C PRO A 76 -12.65 -33.66 9.62
N ALA A 77 -13.70 -33.11 10.22
CA ALA A 77 -14.23 -31.77 10.07
C ALA A 77 -13.34 -30.68 10.72
N ALA A 78 -12.02 -30.76 10.54
CA ALA A 78 -11.08 -29.77 11.07
C ALA A 78 -10.91 -28.53 10.15
N ALA A 79 -11.61 -28.48 9.01
CA ALA A 79 -11.54 -27.37 8.05
C ALA A 79 -12.89 -26.67 7.79
N ALA A 80 -13.99 -27.10 8.43
CA ALA A 80 -15.35 -26.59 8.16
C ALA A 80 -15.94 -25.73 9.29
N ALA A 81 -15.13 -25.37 10.28
CA ALA A 81 -15.43 -24.32 11.24
C ALA A 81 -14.61 -23.08 10.88
N GLU A 82 -14.74 -22.59 9.65
CA GLU A 82 -14.50 -21.18 9.41
C GLU A 82 -15.51 -20.43 10.27
N ASP A 83 -14.98 -19.98 11.40
CA ASP A 83 -15.57 -19.07 12.37
C ASP A 83 -16.47 -18.10 11.62
N ARG A 84 -17.79 -18.15 11.86
CA ARG A 84 -18.81 -17.26 11.26
C ARG A 84 -18.65 -15.83 11.80
N ARG A 85 -17.42 -15.31 11.76
CA ARG A 85 -17.10 -13.95 12.13
C ARG A 85 -17.75 -13.01 11.13
N PRO A 86 -18.40 -11.94 11.58
CA PRO A 86 -18.96 -10.94 10.69
C PRO A 86 -17.88 -10.38 9.75
N SER A 87 -18.23 -10.17 8.49
CA SER A 87 -17.33 -9.54 7.52
C SER A 87 -16.84 -8.18 8.05
N ILE A 88 -15.57 -7.86 7.80
CA ILE A 88 -14.99 -6.54 8.14
C ILE A 88 -15.32 -5.46 7.11
N HIS A 89 -15.84 -5.83 5.93
CA HIS A 89 -16.13 -4.89 4.85
C HIS A 89 -17.10 -3.76 5.23
N PRO A 90 -18.20 -4.00 5.98
CA PRO A 90 -19.12 -2.92 6.35
C PRO A 90 -18.42 -1.76 7.06
N ALA A 91 -17.54 -2.05 8.03
CA ALA A 91 -16.80 -1.03 8.75
C ALA A 91 -15.82 -0.27 7.85
N THR A 92 -15.14 -0.97 6.94
CA THR A 92 -14.25 -0.36 5.93
C THR A 92 -15.03 0.54 4.97
N ILE A 93 -16.16 0.07 4.44
CA ILE A 93 -17.02 0.80 3.50
C ILE A 93 -17.57 2.07 4.15
N GLU A 94 -18.09 1.98 5.38
CA GLU A 94 -18.61 3.14 6.10
C GLU A 94 -17.53 4.21 6.36
N ALA A 95 -16.32 3.77 6.69
CA ALA A 95 -15.20 4.67 6.88
C ALA A 95 -14.74 5.34 5.58
N LEU A 96 -14.75 4.61 4.46
CA LEU A 96 -14.46 5.16 3.13
C LEU A 96 -15.53 6.13 2.67
N ALA A 97 -16.81 5.83 2.92
CA ALA A 97 -17.91 6.75 2.67
C ALA A 97 -17.76 8.05 3.48
N GLU A 98 -17.33 7.94 4.75
CA GLU A 98 -17.02 9.13 5.55
C GLU A 98 -15.80 9.89 5.02
N ALA A 99 -14.76 9.19 4.56
CA ALA A 99 -13.61 9.84 3.93
C ALA A 99 -14.03 10.64 2.68
N LEU A 100 -14.92 10.09 1.85
CA LEU A 100 -15.48 10.80 0.71
C LEU A 100 -16.27 12.05 1.13
N ARG A 101 -17.04 11.99 2.24
CA ARG A 101 -17.74 13.17 2.78
C ARG A 101 -16.80 14.24 3.33
N VAL A 102 -15.79 13.83 4.13
CA VAL A 102 -14.77 14.75 4.67
C VAL A 102 -14.03 15.45 3.53
N ARG A 103 -13.71 14.68 2.47
CA ARG A 103 -13.12 15.21 1.24
C ARG A 103 -14.05 16.23 0.57
N ALA A 104 -15.32 15.90 0.41
CA ALA A 104 -16.32 16.76 -0.22
C ALA A 104 -16.59 18.06 0.53
N ARG A 105 -16.51 18.04 1.87
CA ARG A 105 -16.57 19.27 2.69
C ARG A 105 -15.34 20.16 2.56
N ASN A 106 -14.25 19.65 1.96
CA ASN A 106 -12.97 20.32 1.84
C ASN A 106 -12.46 20.88 3.19
N GLU A 107 -12.51 20.05 4.24
CA GLU A 107 -12.14 20.45 5.60
C GLU A 107 -10.63 20.74 5.69
N THR A 108 -10.28 21.98 6.03
CA THR A 108 -8.88 22.47 6.07
C THR A 108 -7.97 21.73 7.08
N GLY A 109 -8.54 21.00 8.04
CA GLY A 109 -7.81 20.20 9.03
C GLY A 109 -7.69 18.71 8.70
N ALA A 110 -8.29 18.27 7.60
CA ALA A 110 -8.30 16.88 7.16
C ALA A 110 -8.25 16.81 5.63
N PRO A 111 -7.17 17.27 4.98
CA PRO A 111 -7.08 17.25 3.53
C PRO A 111 -7.08 15.80 3.04
N LEU A 112 -7.95 15.51 2.08
CA LEU A 112 -8.08 14.19 1.44
C LEU A 112 -8.00 14.28 -0.09
N ARG A 113 -7.62 15.44 -0.62
CA ARG A 113 -7.29 15.68 -2.03
C ARG A 113 -5.84 16.11 -2.11
N TYR A 114 -5.18 15.69 -3.18
CA TYR A 114 -3.91 16.28 -3.58
C TYR A 114 -4.22 17.59 -4.29
N SER A 115 -3.77 18.70 -3.70
CA SER A 115 -3.90 20.04 -4.28
C SER A 115 -2.64 20.84 -4.00
N ASP A 116 -2.42 21.91 -4.76
CA ASP A 116 -1.29 22.81 -4.56
C ASP A 116 -1.20 23.27 -3.10
N GLY A 117 -0.16 22.81 -2.40
CA GLY A 117 0.11 23.17 -1.00
C GLY A 117 -0.37 22.17 0.06
N VAL A 118 -0.94 21.02 -0.32
CA VAL A 118 -1.19 19.89 0.59
C VAL A 118 -0.08 18.87 0.44
N ASP A 119 0.66 18.58 1.52
CA ASP A 119 1.68 17.52 1.52
C ASP A 119 0.98 16.15 1.43
N PRO A 120 1.41 15.22 0.55
CA PRO A 120 0.90 13.85 0.51
C PRO A 120 0.84 13.14 1.87
N LEU A 121 1.76 13.49 2.78
CA LEU A 121 1.76 12.98 4.14
C LEU A 121 0.55 13.47 4.94
N ASP A 122 0.07 14.70 4.73
CA ASP A 122 -1.12 15.23 5.40
C ASP A 122 -2.39 14.45 5.00
N VAL A 123 -2.48 14.05 3.73
CA VAL A 123 -3.54 13.16 3.23
C VAL A 123 -3.48 11.80 3.91
N THR A 124 -2.29 11.23 3.97
CA THR A 124 -2.03 9.93 4.62
C THR A 124 -2.36 9.99 6.12
N MET A 125 -1.99 11.07 6.81
CA MET A 125 -2.30 11.27 8.22
C MET A 125 -3.81 11.43 8.46
N SER A 126 -4.51 12.14 7.57
CA SER A 126 -5.96 12.32 7.66
C SER A 126 -6.69 10.99 7.43
N ALA A 127 -6.27 10.21 6.44
CA ALA A 127 -6.76 8.86 6.20
C ALA A 127 -6.47 7.93 7.41
N GLY A 128 -5.29 8.03 8.01
CA GLY A 128 -4.92 7.29 9.22
C GLY A 128 -5.84 7.58 10.42
N LYS A 129 -6.23 8.85 10.62
CA LYS A 129 -7.20 9.23 11.66
C LYS A 129 -8.58 8.62 11.41
N ILE A 130 -9.04 8.60 10.16
CA ILE A 130 -10.32 7.98 9.76
C ILE A 130 -10.27 6.47 10.00
N ALA A 131 -9.17 5.82 9.59
CA ALA A 131 -8.91 4.40 9.82
C ALA A 131 -8.94 4.05 11.31
N GLN A 132 -8.22 4.79 12.15
CA GLN A 132 -8.21 4.58 13.60
C GLN A 132 -9.62 4.75 14.20
N GLY A 133 -10.35 5.79 13.79
CA GLY A 133 -11.72 6.01 14.22
C GLY A 133 -12.66 4.86 13.84
N ALA A 134 -12.50 4.29 12.64
CA ALA A 134 -13.26 3.14 12.18
C ALA A 134 -12.95 1.87 12.99
N ILE A 135 -11.67 1.60 13.24
CA ILE A 135 -11.23 0.47 14.06
C ILE A 135 -11.81 0.57 15.47
N SER A 136 -11.70 1.73 16.12
CA SER A 136 -12.25 1.93 17.48
C SER A 136 -13.76 1.77 17.53
N ARG A 137 -14.51 2.22 16.51
CA ARG A 137 -15.96 2.00 16.43
C ARG A 137 -16.30 0.52 16.31
N ARG A 138 -15.66 -0.18 15.36
CA ARG A 138 -15.91 -1.60 15.13
C ARG A 138 -15.46 -2.47 16.30
N GLU A 139 -14.36 -2.12 16.97
CA GLU A 139 -13.89 -2.81 18.17
C GLU A 139 -14.93 -2.75 19.29
N ARG A 140 -15.54 -1.57 19.53
CA ARG A 140 -16.62 -1.42 20.50
C ARG A 140 -17.86 -2.25 20.13
N GLU A 141 -18.27 -2.24 18.88
CA GLU A 141 -19.40 -3.06 18.39
C GLU A 141 -19.10 -4.56 18.53
N ALA A 142 -17.88 -4.97 18.19
CA ALA A 142 -17.40 -6.35 18.29
C ALA A 142 -17.34 -6.84 19.74
N GLU A 143 -16.99 -5.96 20.69
CA GLU A 143 -17.06 -6.24 22.13
C GLU A 143 -18.51 -6.43 22.61
N GLU A 144 -19.45 -5.59 22.14
CA GLU A 144 -20.88 -5.72 22.44
C GLU A 144 -21.47 -7.02 21.87
N GLU A 145 -20.98 -7.47 20.70
CA GLU A 145 -21.32 -8.74 20.06
C GLU A 145 -20.63 -9.97 20.72
N GLY A 146 -19.69 -9.76 21.63
CA GLY A 146 -18.93 -10.82 22.30
C GLY A 146 -17.85 -11.47 21.42
N ALA A 147 -17.46 -10.83 20.33
CA ALA A 147 -16.50 -11.33 19.35
C ALA A 147 -15.45 -10.25 19.01
N PRO A 148 -14.49 -9.95 19.92
CA PRO A 148 -13.55 -8.85 19.72
C PRO A 148 -12.71 -9.02 18.45
N LEU A 149 -12.43 -7.89 17.80
CA LEU A 149 -11.57 -7.86 16.61
C LEU A 149 -10.19 -8.40 16.93
N THR A 150 -9.72 -9.31 16.08
CA THR A 150 -8.32 -9.72 16.05
C THR A 150 -7.44 -8.59 15.53
N GLU A 151 -6.17 -8.61 15.90
CA GLU A 151 -5.20 -7.63 15.38
C GLU A 151 -5.10 -7.68 13.83
N VAL A 152 -5.24 -8.86 13.22
CA VAL A 152 -5.25 -8.98 11.76
C VAL A 152 -6.45 -8.25 11.16
N GLU A 153 -7.65 -8.42 11.73
CA GLU A 153 -8.85 -7.71 11.26
C GLU A 153 -8.71 -6.18 11.40
N LYS A 154 -8.17 -5.70 12.53
CA LYS A 154 -7.90 -4.25 12.73
C LYS A 154 -6.94 -3.72 11.66
N GLN A 155 -5.89 -4.48 11.36
CA GLN A 155 -4.90 -4.13 10.34
C GLN A 155 -5.47 -4.13 8.94
N THR A 156 -6.29 -5.13 8.60
CA THR A 156 -6.95 -5.17 7.29
C THR A 156 -7.92 -4.00 7.13
N ILE A 157 -8.70 -3.66 8.16
CA ILE A 157 -9.58 -2.47 8.14
C ILE A 157 -8.75 -1.20 7.95
N GLY A 158 -7.72 -0.99 8.78
CA GLY A 158 -6.93 0.24 8.74
C GLY A 158 -6.10 0.39 7.46
N GLY A 159 -5.47 -0.69 7.02
CA GLY A 159 -4.68 -0.75 5.80
C GLY A 159 -5.51 -0.46 4.56
N ARG A 160 -6.70 -1.07 4.43
CA ARG A 160 -7.60 -0.83 3.30
C ARG A 160 -8.11 0.60 3.26
N ILE A 161 -8.52 1.17 4.41
CA ILE A 161 -8.98 2.56 4.46
C ILE A 161 -7.86 3.50 4.01
N LEU A 162 -6.67 3.35 4.58
CA LEU A 162 -5.51 4.16 4.23
C LEU A 162 -5.17 4.05 2.74
N ALA A 163 -5.10 2.82 2.25
CA ALA A 163 -4.66 2.51 0.89
C ALA A 163 -5.64 2.98 -0.19
N VAL A 164 -6.95 2.89 0.05
CA VAL A 164 -7.99 3.37 -0.87
C VAL A 164 -8.03 4.90 -0.87
N VAL A 165 -8.03 5.54 0.31
CA VAL A 165 -8.12 7.01 0.42
C VAL A 165 -6.92 7.70 -0.25
N ALA A 166 -5.72 7.20 0.01
CA ALA A 166 -4.52 7.75 -0.62
C ALA A 166 -4.38 7.38 -2.12
N ARG A 167 -5.34 6.62 -2.69
CA ARG A 167 -5.44 6.32 -4.13
C ARG A 167 -6.74 6.84 -4.75
N PHE A 168 -7.47 7.75 -4.12
CA PHE A 168 -8.69 8.26 -4.74
C PHE A 168 -8.45 8.81 -6.16
N GLU A 169 -7.39 9.59 -6.36
CA GLU A 169 -7.07 10.16 -7.68
C GLU A 169 -6.67 9.11 -8.73
N GLU A 170 -6.35 7.87 -8.32
CA GLU A 170 -6.04 6.74 -9.22
C GLU A 170 -7.28 5.85 -9.45
N LEU A 171 -7.97 5.50 -8.37
CA LEU A 171 -9.10 4.57 -8.39
C LEU A 171 -10.37 5.20 -8.97
N GLU A 172 -10.58 6.50 -8.82
CA GLU A 172 -11.77 7.18 -9.36
C GLU A 172 -11.79 7.25 -10.89
N PRO A 173 -10.70 7.67 -11.58
CA PRO A 173 -10.63 7.56 -13.03
C PRO A 173 -10.78 6.12 -13.53
N GLU A 174 -10.18 5.13 -12.85
CA GLU A 174 -10.33 3.73 -13.22
C GLU A 174 -11.76 3.22 -13.03
N LEU A 175 -12.46 3.67 -11.98
CA LEU A 175 -13.88 3.39 -11.79
C LEU A 175 -14.71 3.91 -12.96
N LEU A 176 -14.50 5.15 -13.38
CA LEU A 176 -15.21 5.74 -14.52
C LEU A 176 -14.89 5.01 -15.83
N ALA A 177 -13.62 4.64 -16.03
CA ALA A 177 -13.20 3.88 -17.18
C ALA A 177 -13.90 2.50 -17.24
N ARG A 178 -14.08 1.83 -16.10
CA ARG A 178 -14.84 0.58 -16.01
C ARG A 178 -16.33 0.77 -16.18
N CYS A 179 -16.93 1.84 -15.64
CA CYS A 179 -18.34 2.15 -15.86
C CYS A 179 -18.65 2.25 -17.37
N ARG A 180 -17.77 2.90 -18.14
CA ARG A 180 -17.89 3.00 -19.62
C ARG A 180 -17.81 1.65 -20.33
N ARG A 181 -16.97 0.73 -19.83
CA ARG A 181 -16.79 -0.63 -20.40
C ARG A 181 -17.80 -1.66 -19.87
N SER A 182 -18.56 -1.32 -18.83
CA SER A 182 -19.44 -2.26 -18.12
C SER A 182 -20.67 -2.70 -18.92
N GLY A 183 -21.06 -1.91 -19.94
CA GLY A 183 -22.33 -2.09 -20.64
C GLY A 183 -23.57 -1.66 -19.84
N VAL A 184 -23.38 -1.18 -18.59
CA VAL A 184 -24.44 -0.54 -17.80
C VAL A 184 -24.69 0.85 -18.38
N PRO A 185 -25.96 1.23 -18.62
CA PRO A 185 -26.26 2.52 -19.24
C PRO A 185 -25.92 3.67 -18.28
N PRO A 186 -25.41 4.82 -18.79
CA PRO A 186 -24.89 5.92 -17.94
C PRO A 186 -25.85 6.43 -16.88
N GLU A 187 -27.15 6.50 -17.18
CA GLU A 187 -28.19 6.93 -16.25
C GLU A 187 -28.34 6.03 -15.00
N SER A 188 -27.72 4.84 -15.03
CA SER A 188 -27.73 3.88 -13.92
C SER A 188 -26.41 3.85 -13.15
N TRP A 189 -25.36 4.56 -13.58
CA TRP A 189 -24.04 4.53 -12.93
C TRP A 189 -24.07 5.04 -11.49
N GLU A 190 -24.86 6.07 -11.20
CA GLU A 190 -24.98 6.64 -9.85
C GLU A 190 -25.47 5.60 -8.84
N ARG A 191 -26.50 4.82 -9.23
CA ARG A 191 -27.09 3.78 -8.37
C ARG A 191 -26.29 2.48 -8.34
N THR A 192 -25.51 2.21 -9.38
CA THR A 192 -24.81 0.92 -9.55
C THR A 192 -23.38 0.98 -9.04
N PHE A 193 -22.68 2.07 -9.31
CA PHE A 193 -21.25 2.23 -9.04
C PHE A 193 -20.92 3.45 -8.19
N GLY A 194 -21.87 4.36 -8.02
CA GLY A 194 -21.64 5.63 -7.35
C GLY A 194 -20.80 6.60 -8.18
N ALA A 195 -20.97 6.53 -9.51
CA ALA A 195 -20.31 7.38 -10.49
C ALA A 195 -21.32 8.26 -11.22
N LEU A 196 -20.93 9.49 -11.57
CA LEU A 196 -21.76 10.39 -12.36
C LEU A 196 -21.46 10.22 -13.86
N GLU A 197 -22.48 10.36 -14.70
CA GLU A 197 -22.33 10.29 -16.16
C GLU A 197 -21.35 11.36 -16.68
N ASP A 198 -21.55 12.60 -16.25
CA ASP A 198 -20.77 13.77 -16.68
C ASP A 198 -19.60 14.09 -15.74
N GLU A 199 -19.09 13.12 -14.97
CA GLU A 199 -18.06 13.36 -13.94
C GLU A 199 -16.76 13.96 -14.53
N ASP A 200 -16.38 13.55 -15.75
CA ASP A 200 -15.20 14.10 -16.46
C ASP A 200 -15.37 15.58 -16.83
N GLU A 201 -16.59 16.00 -17.19
CA GLU A 201 -16.88 17.37 -17.65
C GLU A 201 -17.19 18.31 -16.47
N ALA A 202 -17.98 17.82 -15.51
CA ALA A 202 -18.38 18.56 -14.32
C ALA A 202 -17.25 18.63 -13.27
N GLY A 203 -16.30 17.71 -13.36
CA GLY A 203 -15.14 17.61 -12.48
C GLY A 203 -15.49 17.13 -11.07
N ALA A 204 -14.46 16.98 -10.25
CA ALA A 204 -14.58 16.37 -8.93
C ALA A 204 -15.45 17.17 -7.93
N ALA A 205 -15.69 18.47 -8.20
CA ALA A 205 -16.56 19.31 -7.37
C ALA A 205 -18.05 18.93 -7.48
N ALA A 206 -18.51 18.53 -8.66
CA ALA A 206 -19.90 18.10 -8.85
C ALA A 206 -20.20 16.78 -8.14
N LEU A 207 -19.23 15.85 -8.18
CA LEU A 207 -19.29 14.62 -7.39
C LEU A 207 -19.34 14.94 -5.89
N ASP A 208 -18.48 15.83 -5.40
CA ASP A 208 -18.44 16.22 -3.99
C ASP A 208 -19.77 16.81 -3.53
N GLU A 209 -20.35 17.73 -4.31
CA GLU A 209 -21.67 18.29 -4.02
C GLU A 209 -22.73 17.19 -3.94
N ARG A 210 -22.74 16.27 -4.90
CA ARG A 210 -23.70 15.15 -4.93
C ARG A 210 -23.53 14.19 -3.75
N ILE A 211 -22.29 13.91 -3.32
CA ILE A 211 -22.00 13.07 -2.14
C ILE A 211 -22.51 13.72 -0.84
N LEU A 212 -22.50 15.06 -0.76
CA LEU A 212 -23.07 15.78 0.39
C LEU A 212 -24.61 15.78 0.39
N GLU A 213 -25.23 15.69 -0.79
CA GLU A 213 -26.69 15.60 -0.94
C GLU A 213 -27.24 14.19 -0.71
N ASP A 214 -26.51 13.17 -1.18
CA ASP A 214 -26.95 11.78 -1.18
C ASP A 214 -25.93 10.86 -0.48
N ASP A 215 -26.22 10.54 0.78
CA ASP A 215 -25.40 9.63 1.58
C ASP A 215 -25.28 8.22 0.97
N ALA A 216 -26.28 7.77 0.22
CA ALA A 216 -26.25 6.45 -0.42
C ALA A 216 -25.24 6.44 -1.57
N LEU A 217 -25.12 7.55 -2.31
CA LEU A 217 -24.14 7.69 -3.38
C LEU A 217 -22.70 7.48 -2.85
N GLY A 218 -22.34 8.18 -1.76
CA GLY A 218 -21.02 8.03 -1.14
C GLY A 218 -20.72 6.60 -0.68
N ARG A 219 -21.73 5.89 -0.18
CA ARG A 219 -21.59 4.48 0.21
C ARG A 219 -21.40 3.54 -0.98
N ILE A 220 -22.22 3.67 -2.02
CA ILE A 220 -22.13 2.85 -3.24
C ILE A 220 -20.76 3.08 -3.91
N ARG A 221 -20.29 4.34 -3.94
CA ARG A 221 -18.97 4.66 -4.47
C ARG A 221 -17.85 4.03 -3.64
N ALA A 222 -17.93 4.12 -2.31
CA ALA A 222 -16.97 3.49 -1.41
C ALA A 222 -16.88 1.97 -1.62
N GLU A 223 -18.00 1.29 -1.85
CA GLU A 223 -18.02 -0.14 -2.22
C GLU A 223 -17.26 -0.37 -3.52
N SER A 224 -17.57 0.37 -4.57
CA SER A 224 -16.91 0.21 -5.88
C SER A 224 -15.40 0.45 -5.79
N LEU A 225 -14.97 1.51 -5.11
CA LEU A 225 -13.55 1.84 -4.94
C LEU A 225 -12.81 0.78 -4.11
N LEU A 226 -13.43 0.27 -3.05
CA LEU A 226 -12.86 -0.82 -2.27
C LEU A 226 -12.71 -2.09 -3.11
N ALA A 227 -13.71 -2.42 -3.94
CA ALA A 227 -13.65 -3.59 -4.81
C ALA A 227 -12.53 -3.47 -5.84
N LEU A 228 -12.35 -2.29 -6.47
CA LEU A 228 -11.23 -2.05 -7.38
C LEU A 228 -9.89 -2.26 -6.68
N PHE A 229 -9.73 -1.71 -5.48
CA PHE A 229 -8.51 -1.89 -4.71
C PHE A 229 -8.25 -3.37 -4.37
N VAL A 230 -9.26 -4.09 -3.90
CA VAL A 230 -9.14 -5.51 -3.52
C VAL A 230 -8.82 -6.38 -4.73
N GLU A 231 -9.49 -6.19 -5.86
CA GLU A 231 -9.29 -7.04 -7.05
C GLU A 231 -8.02 -6.71 -7.84
N LEU A 232 -7.66 -5.43 -7.95
CA LEU A 232 -6.59 -4.98 -8.84
C LEU A 232 -5.25 -4.78 -8.12
N ILE A 233 -5.26 -4.46 -6.83
CA ILE A 233 -4.05 -4.05 -6.11
C ILE A 233 -3.73 -5.05 -4.99
N GLU A 234 -4.60 -5.18 -3.99
CA GLU A 234 -4.32 -6.00 -2.81
C GLU A 234 -4.34 -7.50 -3.15
N GLY A 235 -5.40 -7.98 -3.78
CA GLY A 235 -5.64 -9.39 -4.05
C GLY A 235 -4.55 -10.07 -4.88
N PRO A 236 -4.09 -9.50 -6.01
CA PRO A 236 -2.99 -10.06 -6.79
C PRO A 236 -1.69 -10.15 -5.97
N GLY A 237 -1.36 -9.10 -5.23
CA GLY A 237 -0.17 -9.04 -4.38
C GLY A 237 -0.19 -10.09 -3.26
N LEU A 238 -1.31 -10.23 -2.55
CA LEU A 238 -1.44 -11.21 -1.46
C LEU A 238 -1.41 -12.65 -1.99
N ARG A 239 -2.12 -12.94 -3.09
CA ARG A 239 -2.15 -14.27 -3.71
C ARG A 239 -0.78 -14.71 -4.21
N LYS A 240 -0.03 -13.81 -4.87
CA LYS A 240 1.34 -14.07 -5.33
C LYS A 240 2.27 -14.48 -4.18
N ASN A 241 2.03 -13.95 -2.99
CA ASN A 241 2.81 -14.21 -1.79
C ASN A 241 2.23 -15.30 -0.87
N GLY A 242 1.13 -15.95 -1.27
CA GLY A 242 0.48 -16.98 -0.44
C GLY A 242 -0.06 -16.46 0.89
N VAL A 243 -0.30 -15.15 1.00
CA VAL A 243 -0.83 -14.51 2.22
C VAL A 243 -2.35 -14.54 2.16
N GLN A 244 -2.98 -15.04 3.23
CA GLN A 244 -4.43 -14.96 3.41
C GLN A 244 -4.76 -13.88 4.45
N VAL A 245 -5.68 -13.00 4.09
CA VAL A 245 -6.25 -11.99 5.01
C VAL A 245 -7.76 -12.16 5.13
N PRO A 246 -8.39 -11.68 6.21
CA PRO A 246 -9.84 -11.70 6.34
C PRO A 246 -10.51 -10.97 5.18
N CYS A 247 -11.55 -11.58 4.61
CA CYS A 247 -12.39 -10.99 3.57
C CYS A 247 -11.57 -10.52 2.35
N MET A 248 -10.79 -11.43 1.76
CA MET A 248 -9.97 -11.18 0.56
C MET A 248 -10.79 -10.92 -0.71
N ASP A 249 -12.04 -11.36 -0.75
CA ASP A 249 -12.86 -11.31 -1.97
C ASP A 249 -13.85 -10.14 -1.89
N SER A 250 -14.23 -9.61 -3.06
CA SER A 250 -15.23 -8.53 -3.18
C SER A 250 -16.69 -9.01 -2.99
N SER A 251 -16.91 -9.92 -2.03
CA SER A 251 -18.19 -10.57 -1.72
C SER A 251 -19.32 -9.63 -1.29
N PHE A 252 -18.99 -8.37 -1.00
CA PHE A 252 -19.95 -7.32 -0.66
C PHE A 252 -20.61 -6.68 -1.90
N LEU A 253 -20.09 -6.94 -3.11
CA LEU A 253 -20.77 -6.62 -4.35
C LEU A 253 -21.72 -7.76 -4.74
N ASP A 254 -22.90 -7.42 -5.25
CA ASP A 254 -23.73 -8.41 -5.92
C ASP A 254 -23.08 -8.86 -7.24
N ALA A 255 -23.46 -10.05 -7.72
CA ALA A 255 -22.86 -10.65 -8.91
C ALA A 255 -22.99 -9.76 -10.16
N ALA A 256 -24.10 -9.01 -10.30
CA ALA A 256 -24.31 -8.15 -11.46
C ALA A 256 -23.35 -6.95 -11.44
N ARG A 257 -23.16 -6.31 -10.27
CA ARG A 257 -22.19 -5.22 -10.08
C ARG A 257 -20.76 -5.72 -10.25
N TYR A 258 -20.43 -6.89 -9.72
CA TYR A 258 -19.12 -7.51 -9.88
C TYR A 258 -18.83 -7.80 -11.35
N ASP A 259 -19.73 -8.49 -12.05
CA ASP A 259 -19.58 -8.81 -13.48
C ASP A 259 -19.49 -7.54 -14.33
N ALA A 260 -20.23 -6.49 -13.98
CA ALA A 260 -20.18 -5.23 -14.70
C ALA A 260 -18.84 -4.49 -14.50
N LEU A 261 -18.23 -4.55 -13.32
CA LEU A 261 -16.92 -3.92 -13.07
C LEU A 261 -15.75 -4.77 -13.59
N PHE A 262 -15.81 -6.10 -13.51
CA PHE A 262 -14.67 -6.99 -13.73
C PHE A 262 -14.86 -7.99 -14.88
N GLY A 263 -16.09 -8.30 -15.26
CA GLY A 263 -16.42 -9.34 -16.24
C GLY A 263 -16.06 -8.99 -17.69
N SER A 264 -16.11 -7.72 -18.09
CA SER A 264 -15.66 -7.28 -19.42
C SER A 264 -14.12 -7.16 -19.50
N SER A 265 -13.47 -6.72 -18.41
CA SER A 265 -12.01 -6.52 -18.31
C SER A 265 -11.24 -7.82 -18.57
N GLN A 266 -11.63 -8.94 -17.95
CA GLN A 266 -10.88 -10.19 -18.11
C GLN A 266 -10.98 -10.78 -19.52
N ALA A 267 -12.11 -10.59 -20.21
CA ALA A 267 -12.28 -11.07 -21.57
C ALA A 267 -11.49 -10.22 -22.58
N GLU A 268 -11.43 -8.91 -22.35
CA GLU A 268 -10.73 -7.96 -23.22
C GLU A 268 -9.22 -7.95 -22.97
N GLU A 269 -8.75 -7.98 -21.71
CA GLU A 269 -7.33 -8.14 -21.36
C GLU A 269 -6.78 -9.47 -21.89
N LYS A 270 -7.56 -10.55 -21.80
CA LYS A 270 -7.19 -11.84 -22.39
C LYS A 270 -7.13 -11.77 -23.91
N ARG A 271 -8.01 -10.98 -24.54
CA ARG A 271 -7.99 -10.77 -26.00
C ARG A 271 -6.78 -9.93 -26.42
N GLU A 272 -6.46 -8.86 -25.72
CA GLU A 272 -5.31 -8.00 -25.98
C GLU A 272 -3.99 -8.76 -25.72
N ALA A 273 -3.93 -9.56 -24.65
CA ALA A 273 -2.79 -10.44 -24.38
C ALA A 273 -2.62 -11.49 -25.48
N MET A 274 -3.72 -12.06 -25.99
CA MET A 274 -3.69 -13.02 -27.10
C MET A 274 -3.30 -12.37 -28.43
N GLU A 275 -3.69 -11.11 -28.66
CA GLU A 275 -3.30 -10.32 -29.83
C GLU A 275 -1.80 -9.97 -29.80
N LYS A 276 -1.27 -9.53 -28.65
CA LYS A 276 0.19 -9.32 -28.47
C LYS A 276 0.98 -10.61 -28.63
N LEU A 277 0.44 -11.74 -28.16
CA LEU A 277 1.07 -13.04 -28.32
C LEU A 277 1.09 -13.47 -29.80
N GLN A 278 -0.01 -13.22 -30.52
CA GLN A 278 -0.10 -13.47 -31.96
C GLN A 278 0.87 -12.58 -32.75
N GLU A 279 0.96 -11.29 -32.44
CA GLU A 279 1.91 -10.35 -33.06
C GLU A 279 3.37 -10.79 -32.81
N THR A 280 3.67 -11.28 -31.61
CA THR A 280 5.00 -11.79 -31.28
C THR A 280 5.31 -13.08 -32.04
N LEU A 281 4.33 -13.98 -32.17
CA LEU A 281 4.46 -15.21 -32.94
C LEU A 281 4.69 -14.92 -34.42
N ASP A 282 3.93 -13.98 -35.00
CA ASP A 282 4.06 -13.57 -36.39
C ASP A 282 5.45 -12.96 -36.66
N ARG A 283 5.99 -12.15 -35.73
CA ARG A 283 7.37 -11.62 -35.82
C ARG A 283 8.44 -12.72 -35.80
N VAL A 284 8.26 -13.77 -35.00
CA VAL A 284 9.20 -14.90 -34.93
C VAL A 284 9.14 -15.72 -36.21
N VAL A 285 7.94 -15.98 -36.73
CA VAL A 285 7.75 -16.69 -38.00
C VAL A 285 8.37 -15.89 -39.17
N ASP A 286 8.16 -14.58 -39.22
CA ASP A 286 8.77 -13.71 -40.23
C ASP A 286 10.31 -13.67 -40.13
N ALA A 287 10.87 -13.78 -38.91
CA ALA A 287 12.31 -13.83 -38.68
C ALA A 287 12.92 -15.18 -39.09
N GLU A 288 12.19 -16.29 -38.95
CA GLU A 288 12.63 -17.61 -39.41
C GLU A 288 12.52 -17.78 -40.93
N GLU A 289 11.51 -17.17 -41.58
CA GLU A 289 11.37 -17.19 -43.04
C GLU A 289 12.40 -16.29 -43.75
N LYS A 290 12.82 -15.19 -43.12
CA LYS A 290 13.89 -14.31 -43.61
C LYS A 290 15.26 -14.76 -43.11
N GLY A 291 15.64 -15.99 -43.42
CA GLY A 291 17.01 -16.51 -43.25
C GLY A 291 18.04 -15.70 -44.04
N GLY A 292 18.40 -14.52 -43.54
CA GLY A 292 19.24 -13.54 -44.21
C GLY A 292 20.12 -12.81 -43.20
N THR A 293 21.40 -13.14 -43.24
CA THR A 293 22.57 -12.30 -42.89
C THR A 293 22.30 -11.12 -41.97
N MET A 294 22.79 -11.21 -40.74
CA MET A 294 22.92 -10.09 -39.81
C MET A 294 23.60 -8.91 -40.50
N ALA A 295 22.79 -7.95 -40.95
CA ALA A 295 23.24 -6.62 -41.30
C ALA A 295 23.27 -5.81 -40.01
N GLU A 296 24.45 -5.26 -39.74
CA GLU A 296 24.70 -4.23 -38.73
C GLU A 296 23.88 -2.99 -39.09
N ASP A 297 22.65 -2.88 -38.57
CA ASP A 297 21.87 -1.65 -38.61
C ASP A 297 22.03 -0.92 -37.27
N ASP A 298 22.93 0.07 -37.31
CA ASP A 298 22.71 1.46 -36.90
C ASP A 298 21.74 1.66 -35.71
N GLN A 299 22.24 1.38 -34.51
CA GLN A 299 21.63 1.88 -33.28
C GLN A 299 21.81 3.39 -33.22
N GLY A 300 20.74 4.11 -33.56
CA GLY A 300 20.62 5.53 -33.34
C GLY A 300 21.01 5.91 -31.91
N GLU A 301 21.88 6.92 -31.84
CA GLU A 301 22.35 7.60 -30.65
C GLU A 301 21.18 8.02 -29.72
N SER A 302 20.86 7.21 -28.71
CA SER A 302 19.98 7.65 -27.62
C SER A 302 20.25 6.99 -26.25
N SER A 303 21.48 6.53 -26.00
CA SER A 303 21.92 6.25 -24.63
C SER A 303 22.83 7.38 -24.17
N SER A 304 22.25 8.45 -23.64
CA SER A 304 23.03 9.34 -22.79
C SER A 304 23.60 8.50 -21.65
N ASP A 305 24.91 8.63 -21.42
CA ASP A 305 25.66 8.04 -20.30
C ASP A 305 25.18 8.59 -18.95
N ARG A 306 23.88 8.50 -18.66
CA ARG A 306 23.34 8.88 -17.35
C ARG A 306 23.71 7.80 -16.35
N PRO A 307 24.45 8.13 -15.27
CA PRO A 307 24.76 7.17 -14.24
C PRO A 307 23.47 6.64 -13.62
N SER A 308 23.45 5.34 -13.32
CA SER A 308 22.36 4.70 -12.58
C SER A 308 22.07 5.46 -11.27
N LEU A 309 20.80 5.61 -10.91
CA LEU A 309 20.37 6.21 -9.62
C LEU A 309 20.57 5.26 -8.42
N HIS A 310 20.86 3.98 -8.69
CA HIS A 310 20.97 2.95 -7.66
C HIS A 310 22.11 3.19 -6.66
N PRO A 311 23.34 3.60 -7.05
CA PRO A 311 24.43 3.83 -6.10
C PRO A 311 24.08 4.87 -5.02
N VAL A 312 23.51 6.02 -5.39
CA VAL A 312 23.09 7.06 -4.43
C VAL A 312 22.02 6.53 -3.46
N THR A 313 21.06 5.77 -4.00
CA THR A 313 19.99 5.15 -3.20
C THR A 313 20.56 4.12 -2.22
N ILE A 314 21.49 3.27 -2.69
CA ILE A 314 22.15 2.22 -1.91
C ILE A 314 23.01 2.83 -0.80
N ASP A 315 23.82 3.83 -1.11
CA ASP A 315 24.68 4.52 -0.14
C ASP A 315 23.85 5.17 0.98
N ALA A 316 22.72 5.77 0.62
CA ALA A 316 21.81 6.37 1.58
C ALA A 316 21.14 5.33 2.50
N ILE A 317 20.66 4.22 1.93
CA ILE A 317 20.09 3.11 2.71
C ILE A 317 21.18 2.50 3.62
N ALA A 318 22.39 2.27 3.12
CA ALA A 318 23.51 1.75 3.91
C ALA A 318 23.86 2.70 5.07
N GLY A 319 23.93 4.01 4.81
CA GLY A 319 24.11 5.03 5.85
C GLY A 319 23.00 5.01 6.90
N ALA A 320 21.75 4.88 6.49
CA ALA A 320 20.61 4.77 7.38
C ALA A 320 20.63 3.48 8.22
N LEU A 321 21.00 2.34 7.64
CA LEU A 321 21.19 1.09 8.38
C LEU A 321 22.26 1.24 9.47
N ARG A 322 23.33 2.00 9.20
CA ARG A 322 24.36 2.31 10.21
C ARG A 322 23.82 3.21 11.32
N VAL A 323 23.04 4.24 10.99
CA VAL A 323 22.36 5.09 11.99
C VAL A 323 21.42 4.25 12.86
N ARG A 324 20.66 3.35 12.24
CA ARG A 324 19.77 2.41 12.92
C ARG A 324 20.56 1.49 13.88
N ALA A 325 21.67 0.94 13.42
CA ALA A 325 22.53 0.05 14.20
C ALA A 325 23.19 0.73 15.42
N GLN A 326 23.41 2.05 15.37
CA GLN A 326 23.87 2.82 16.53
C GLN A 326 22.81 2.93 17.64
N ASN A 327 21.54 2.61 17.33
CA ASN A 327 20.39 2.70 18.22
C ASN A 327 20.29 4.05 18.94
N THR A 328 20.50 5.13 18.20
CA THR A 328 20.47 6.49 18.77
C THR A 328 19.05 7.05 18.75
N SER A 329 18.60 7.60 19.88
CA SER A 329 17.27 8.22 20.02
C SER A 329 17.05 9.46 19.15
N ARG A 330 18.10 9.95 18.47
CA ARG A 330 18.03 11.15 17.62
C ARG A 330 17.54 10.87 16.21
N ALA A 331 17.56 9.61 15.77
CA ALA A 331 17.09 9.19 14.45
C ALA A 331 16.56 7.75 14.56
N PRO A 332 15.40 7.56 15.23
CA PRO A 332 14.85 6.24 15.43
C PRO A 332 14.46 5.64 14.08
N LEU A 333 15.06 4.49 13.75
CA LEU A 333 14.75 3.71 12.54
C LEU A 333 14.30 2.28 12.89
N ARG A 334 13.99 2.04 14.16
CA ARG A 334 13.33 0.84 14.67
C ARG A 334 12.29 1.26 15.69
N ILE A 335 11.17 0.54 15.69
CA ILE A 335 10.19 0.62 16.76
C ILE A 335 10.75 -0.18 17.93
N ASP A 336 10.76 0.41 19.11
CA ASP A 336 11.19 -0.28 20.31
C ASP A 336 10.03 -1.05 20.96
N ASP A 337 10.34 -2.16 21.61
CA ASP A 337 9.34 -2.96 22.32
C ASP A 337 8.70 -2.19 23.51
N GLU A 338 9.35 -1.11 23.95
CA GLU A 338 8.88 -0.24 25.04
C GLU A 338 7.88 0.83 24.57
N GLY A 339 7.67 0.96 23.25
CA GLY A 339 6.73 1.91 22.65
C GLY A 339 7.13 3.37 22.86
N THR A 340 8.41 3.66 23.08
CA THR A 340 8.92 5.04 23.19
C THR A 340 9.14 5.67 21.82
N VAL A 341 9.31 4.85 20.79
CA VAL A 341 9.40 5.26 19.39
C VAL A 341 8.11 4.89 18.68
N GLU A 342 7.38 5.89 18.22
CA GLU A 342 6.20 5.67 17.40
C GLU A 342 6.58 5.50 15.92
N MET A 343 5.74 4.81 15.14
CA MET A 343 5.95 4.66 13.68
C MET A 343 6.11 6.02 12.98
N MET A 344 5.42 7.05 13.47
CA MET A 344 5.54 8.42 12.96
C MET A 344 6.97 8.96 13.10
N ASP A 345 7.67 8.66 14.20
CA ASP A 345 9.05 9.08 14.40
C ASP A 345 9.99 8.42 13.40
N VAL A 346 9.75 7.13 13.10
CA VAL A 346 10.49 6.37 12.08
C VAL A 346 10.26 6.96 10.69
N GLN A 347 9.01 7.31 10.35
CA GLN A 347 8.67 7.98 9.09
C GLN A 347 9.36 9.33 8.93
N LEU A 348 9.33 10.16 9.98
CA LEU A 348 10.02 11.46 9.96
C LEU A 348 11.54 11.30 9.84
N ALA A 349 12.13 10.31 10.51
CA ALA A 349 13.56 10.03 10.41
C ALA A 349 13.95 9.56 9.00
N ALA A 350 13.20 8.62 8.41
CA ALA A 350 13.41 8.14 7.05
C ALA A 350 13.28 9.26 6.02
N ARG A 351 12.24 10.09 6.12
CA ARG A 351 12.04 11.28 5.26
C ARG A 351 13.23 12.23 5.34
N ARG A 352 13.66 12.60 6.55
CA ARG A 352 14.82 13.50 6.73
C ARG A 352 16.12 12.92 6.17
N ILE A 353 16.27 11.59 6.14
CA ILE A 353 17.44 10.96 5.52
C ILE A 353 17.35 11.09 4.01
N ALA A 354 16.20 10.75 3.41
CA ALA A 354 15.96 10.89 1.98
C ALA A 354 16.17 12.33 1.49
N GLU A 355 15.58 13.31 2.16
CA GLU A 355 15.75 14.75 1.85
C GLU A 355 17.23 15.15 1.89
N ARG A 356 17.95 14.79 2.96
CA ARG A 356 19.39 15.10 3.08
C ARG A 356 20.22 14.44 2.01
N THR A 357 19.88 13.22 1.60
CA THR A 357 20.57 12.51 0.51
C THR A 357 20.37 13.23 -0.82
N VAL A 358 19.13 13.58 -1.17
CA VAL A 358 18.82 14.30 -2.42
C VAL A 358 19.53 15.65 -2.43
N GLU A 359 19.44 16.42 -1.35
CA GLU A 359 20.14 17.70 -1.23
C GLU A 359 21.67 17.55 -1.30
N ALA A 360 22.25 16.49 -0.74
CA ALA A 360 23.69 16.24 -0.79
C ALA A 360 24.14 15.86 -2.20
N ALA A 361 23.35 15.05 -2.92
CA ALA A 361 23.61 14.71 -4.31
C ALA A 361 23.60 15.96 -5.21
N GLN A 362 22.66 16.88 -4.98
CA GLN A 362 22.60 18.16 -5.69
C GLN A 362 23.82 19.05 -5.41
N ARG A 363 24.24 19.18 -4.13
CA ARG A 363 25.40 20.02 -3.76
C ARG A 363 26.72 19.46 -4.27
N GLY A 364 26.86 18.14 -4.37
CA GLY A 364 28.06 17.48 -4.88
C GLY A 364 28.35 17.75 -6.36
N ASN A 365 27.39 18.29 -7.12
CA ASN A 365 27.62 18.74 -8.50
C ASN A 365 28.33 20.09 -8.61
N ASP A 366 28.37 20.90 -7.54
CA ASP A 366 29.03 22.21 -7.57
C ASP A 366 30.56 22.11 -7.44
N ASP A 367 31.08 20.96 -6.98
CA ASP A 367 32.52 20.71 -6.82
C ASP A 367 33.07 19.94 -8.04
N GLU A 368 34.01 20.55 -8.79
CA GLU A 368 34.56 20.05 -10.07
C GLU A 368 35.23 18.65 -10.04
N ASP A 369 35.44 18.06 -8.86
CA ASP A 369 36.17 16.81 -8.67
C ASP A 369 35.24 15.64 -8.29
N GLY A 370 34.48 15.11 -9.26
CA GLY A 370 34.00 13.72 -9.23
C GLY A 370 32.67 13.41 -8.54
N GLY A 371 31.75 14.39 -8.44
CA GLY A 371 30.35 14.14 -8.08
C GLY A 371 29.61 13.25 -9.10
N TYR A 372 28.39 12.83 -8.77
CA TYR A 372 27.50 12.02 -9.63
C TYR A 372 27.03 12.76 -10.90
N GLY A 373 27.77 13.74 -11.42
CA GLY A 373 27.85 14.19 -12.82
C GLY A 373 26.59 14.72 -13.54
N ALA A 374 25.40 14.54 -12.99
CA ALA A 374 24.14 14.93 -13.61
C ALA A 374 23.20 15.48 -12.53
N ASP A 375 22.59 16.63 -12.80
CA ASP A 375 21.50 17.15 -11.98
C ASP A 375 20.33 16.17 -12.07
N PHE A 376 19.84 15.70 -10.92
CA PHE A 376 18.64 14.89 -10.89
C PHE A 376 17.46 15.71 -11.43
N THR A 377 16.64 15.09 -12.28
CA THR A 377 15.33 15.67 -12.60
C THR A 377 14.41 15.54 -11.37
N PRO A 378 13.35 16.35 -11.25
CA PRO A 378 12.39 16.23 -10.16
C PRO A 378 11.82 14.81 -10.00
N GLU A 379 11.65 14.09 -11.12
CA GLU A 379 11.21 12.70 -11.13
C GLU A 379 12.28 11.74 -10.58
N GLU A 380 13.55 11.97 -10.89
CA GLU A 380 14.67 11.18 -10.37
C GLU A 380 14.86 11.43 -8.86
N GLU A 381 14.71 12.67 -8.41
CA GLU A 381 14.72 13.04 -6.99
C GLU A 381 13.61 12.35 -6.22
N ALA A 382 12.38 12.42 -6.74
CA ALA A 382 11.23 11.75 -6.17
C ALA A 382 11.47 10.23 -6.13
N ALA A 383 11.93 9.62 -7.22
CA ALA A 383 12.21 8.18 -7.27
C ALA A 383 13.25 7.75 -6.21
N VAL A 384 14.36 8.48 -6.08
CA VAL A 384 15.40 8.20 -5.09
C VAL A 384 14.86 8.36 -3.67
N ALA A 385 14.19 9.48 -3.38
CA ALA A 385 13.63 9.74 -2.05
C ALA A 385 12.64 8.65 -1.63
N CYS A 386 11.76 8.27 -2.54
CA CYS A 386 10.69 7.31 -2.28
C CYS A 386 11.21 5.88 -2.13
N ARG A 387 12.26 5.51 -2.88
CA ARG A 387 12.98 4.24 -2.67
C ARG A 387 13.67 4.20 -1.31
N ILE A 388 14.34 5.27 -0.90
CA ILE A 388 14.98 5.34 0.42
C ILE A 388 13.92 5.21 1.52
N VAL A 389 12.88 6.04 1.50
CA VAL A 389 11.83 6.02 2.53
C VAL A 389 11.14 4.66 2.53
N GLY A 390 10.78 4.13 1.37
CA GLY A 390 10.12 2.84 1.24
C GLY A 390 10.96 1.69 1.79
N VAL A 391 12.26 1.62 1.47
CA VAL A 391 13.14 0.58 2.05
C VAL A 391 13.27 0.73 3.56
N LEU A 392 13.46 1.95 4.07
CA LEU A 392 13.67 2.18 5.50
C LEU A 392 12.41 1.92 6.33
N LEU A 393 11.25 2.31 5.81
CA LEU A 393 9.98 1.99 6.45
C LEU A 393 9.70 0.49 6.45
N ARG A 394 10.27 -0.27 5.51
CA ARG A 394 10.11 -1.72 5.40
C ARG A 394 11.34 -2.51 5.83
N ALA A 395 12.28 -1.88 6.53
CA ALA A 395 13.61 -2.48 6.69
C ALA A 395 13.55 -3.82 7.45
N GLU A 396 12.75 -3.91 8.50
CA GLU A 396 12.60 -5.16 9.28
C GLU A 396 11.97 -6.28 8.45
N ASP A 397 10.93 -5.95 7.68
CA ASP A 397 10.25 -6.89 6.78
C ASP A 397 11.16 -7.40 5.68
N LEU A 398 11.84 -6.49 4.99
CA LEU A 398 12.75 -6.81 3.90
C LEU A 398 13.95 -7.60 4.41
N GLU A 399 14.43 -7.34 5.62
CA GLU A 399 15.49 -8.13 6.26
C GLU A 399 15.04 -9.53 6.61
N TRP A 400 13.84 -9.67 7.18
CA TRP A 400 13.25 -10.97 7.45
C TRP A 400 13.07 -11.76 6.16
N GLU A 401 12.53 -11.13 5.12
CA GLU A 401 12.32 -11.75 3.81
C GLU A 401 13.63 -12.14 3.14
N LEU A 402 14.65 -11.27 3.19
CA LEU A 402 15.99 -11.57 2.67
C LEU A 402 16.57 -12.81 3.35
N ASN A 403 16.56 -12.82 4.69
CA ASN A 403 17.07 -13.95 5.47
C ASN A 403 16.27 -15.23 5.17
N HIS A 404 14.94 -15.15 5.16
CA HIS A 404 14.08 -16.28 4.85
C HIS A 404 14.37 -16.85 3.46
N ARG A 405 14.40 -16.01 2.41
CA ARG A 405 14.69 -16.43 1.04
C ARG A 405 16.06 -17.09 0.94
N CYS A 406 17.09 -16.50 1.55
CA CYS A 406 18.43 -17.09 1.55
C CYS A 406 18.48 -18.42 2.33
N SER A 407 17.75 -18.56 3.44
CA SER A 407 17.70 -19.80 4.22
C SER A 407 17.08 -20.98 3.46
N LEU A 408 16.17 -20.69 2.51
CA LEU A 408 15.55 -21.70 1.65
C LEU A 408 16.48 -22.15 0.51
N GLN A 409 17.51 -21.37 0.19
CA GLN A 409 18.47 -21.68 -0.87
C GLN A 409 19.64 -22.47 -0.29
N GLY A 410 19.54 -23.80 -0.29
CA GLY A 410 20.56 -24.69 0.29
C GLY A 410 21.99 -24.44 -0.22
N TRP A 411 22.14 -24.02 -1.48
CA TRP A 411 23.44 -23.74 -2.08
C TRP A 411 24.16 -22.54 -1.44
N ILE A 412 23.44 -21.57 -0.86
CA ILE A 412 24.05 -20.43 -0.17
C ILE A 412 24.80 -20.93 1.07
N SER A 413 24.17 -21.82 1.83
CA SER A 413 24.78 -22.46 2.99
C SER A 413 25.92 -23.41 2.61
N GLU A 414 25.75 -24.18 1.52
CA GLU A 414 26.81 -25.09 1.03
C GLU A 414 28.08 -24.34 0.59
N ARG A 415 27.94 -23.12 0.06
CA ARG A 415 29.06 -22.31 -0.43
C ARG A 415 29.57 -21.27 0.57
N GLY A 416 28.86 -21.06 1.68
CA GLY A 416 29.19 -20.00 2.64
C GLY A 416 29.06 -18.60 2.05
N GLU A 417 28.09 -18.40 1.15
CA GLU A 417 27.92 -17.13 0.42
C GLU A 417 27.01 -16.11 1.14
N HIS A 418 26.63 -16.34 2.41
CA HIS A 418 25.76 -15.45 3.19
C HIS A 418 26.20 -13.99 3.13
N GLU A 419 27.49 -13.71 3.33
CA GLU A 419 28.00 -12.34 3.33
C GLU A 419 27.91 -11.65 1.96
N ALA A 420 27.93 -12.41 0.86
CA ALA A 420 27.75 -11.85 -0.49
C ALA A 420 26.31 -11.32 -0.70
N PHE A 421 25.36 -11.84 0.07
CA PHE A 421 23.98 -11.37 0.13
C PHE A 421 23.73 -10.36 1.26
N GLY A 422 24.78 -9.92 1.96
CA GLY A 422 24.64 -9.00 3.09
C GLY A 422 23.88 -9.59 4.27
N ILE A 423 23.93 -10.92 4.45
CA ILE A 423 23.37 -11.63 5.61
C ILE A 423 24.46 -12.40 6.36
N LEU A 424 24.23 -12.68 7.64
CA LEU A 424 25.10 -13.55 8.44
C LEU A 424 24.58 -15.00 8.42
N GLU A 425 25.48 -15.96 8.65
CA GLU A 425 25.11 -17.37 8.83
C GLU A 425 24.16 -17.56 10.03
N ASP A 426 24.33 -16.75 11.08
CA ASP A 426 23.45 -16.70 12.25
C ASP A 426 22.99 -15.25 12.52
N GLU A 427 21.75 -14.95 12.13
CA GLU A 427 21.06 -13.68 12.44
C GLU A 427 20.03 -13.84 13.58
N SER A 428 20.18 -14.84 14.44
CA SER A 428 19.27 -15.03 15.58
C SER A 428 19.24 -13.84 16.56
N CYS A 429 20.28 -13.01 16.52
CA CYS A 429 20.42 -11.81 17.34
C CYS A 429 20.60 -10.56 16.47
N VAL A 430 19.65 -9.62 16.57
CA VAL A 430 19.68 -8.32 15.88
C VAL A 430 20.97 -7.53 16.19
N ARG A 431 21.49 -7.64 17.42
CA ARG A 431 22.73 -6.95 17.82
C ARG A 431 23.94 -7.42 17.03
N THR A 432 24.00 -8.70 16.66
CA THR A 432 25.12 -9.24 15.88
C THR A 432 25.13 -8.65 14.47
N VAL A 433 23.95 -8.50 13.86
CA VAL A 433 23.78 -7.82 12.57
C VAL A 433 24.17 -6.35 12.69
N ASP A 434 23.71 -5.65 13.73
CA ASP A 434 24.04 -4.24 13.97
C ASP A 434 25.56 -4.03 14.16
N GLU A 435 26.22 -4.87 14.94
CA GLU A 435 27.67 -4.84 15.13
C GLU A 435 28.41 -5.07 13.81
N ARG A 436 27.91 -5.97 12.94
CA ARG A 436 28.48 -6.16 11.60
C ARG A 436 28.28 -4.95 10.70
N ILE A 437 27.08 -4.38 10.66
CA ILE A 437 26.76 -3.15 9.89
C ILE A 437 27.68 -1.98 10.32
N LEU A 438 27.99 -1.87 11.60
CA LEU A 438 28.86 -0.81 12.11
C LEU A 438 30.34 -1.04 11.78
N SER A 439 30.80 -2.29 11.85
CA SER A 439 32.21 -2.66 11.67
C SER A 439 32.62 -2.82 10.21
N ASP A 440 31.69 -3.11 9.30
CA ASP A 440 31.96 -3.45 7.90
C ASP A 440 31.04 -2.64 6.95
N PRO A 441 31.57 -1.54 6.36
CA PRO A 441 30.82 -0.73 5.40
C PRO A 441 30.37 -1.51 4.16
N ASP A 442 31.16 -2.47 3.69
CA ASP A 442 30.86 -3.26 2.49
C ASP A 442 29.74 -4.26 2.76
N PHE A 443 29.67 -4.79 3.99
CA PHE A 443 28.51 -5.56 4.45
C PHE A 443 27.23 -4.71 4.45
N ALA A 444 27.29 -3.49 4.99
CA ALA A 444 26.15 -2.57 5.00
C ALA A 444 25.67 -2.21 3.58
N ALA A 445 26.60 -1.96 2.65
CA ALA A 445 26.29 -1.66 1.25
C ALA A 445 25.62 -2.85 0.54
N ARG A 446 26.19 -4.06 0.67
CA ARG A 446 25.60 -5.29 0.09
C ARG A 446 24.21 -5.57 0.66
N ARG A 447 24.01 -5.38 1.96
CA ARG A 447 22.70 -5.53 2.59
C ARG A 447 21.72 -4.49 2.04
N ALA A 448 22.10 -3.23 1.98
CA ALA A 448 21.28 -2.16 1.41
C ALA A 448 20.87 -2.42 -0.05
N GLU A 449 21.80 -2.89 -0.87
CA GLU A 449 21.55 -3.29 -2.26
C GLU A 449 20.48 -4.40 -2.35
N ARG A 450 20.59 -5.44 -1.51
CA ARG A 450 19.63 -6.55 -1.50
C ARG A 450 18.26 -6.15 -0.97
N LEU A 451 18.20 -5.28 0.04
CA LEU A 451 16.94 -4.72 0.53
C LEU A 451 16.25 -3.85 -0.53
N LEU A 452 17.01 -3.00 -1.23
CA LEU A 452 16.48 -2.23 -2.36
C LEU A 452 15.98 -3.14 -3.48
N ALA A 453 16.72 -4.19 -3.83
CA ALA A 453 16.30 -5.15 -4.85
C ALA A 453 14.98 -5.86 -4.48
N LEU A 454 14.84 -6.31 -3.22
CA LEU A 454 13.59 -6.90 -2.73
C LEU A 454 12.44 -5.91 -2.72
N PHE A 455 12.70 -4.67 -2.31
CA PHE A 455 11.72 -3.60 -2.33
C PHE A 455 11.17 -3.34 -3.73
N LEU A 456 12.07 -3.21 -4.72
CA LEU A 456 11.70 -3.02 -6.12
C LEU A 456 10.95 -4.24 -6.67
N LEU A 457 11.41 -5.46 -6.38
CA LEU A 457 10.72 -6.69 -6.79
C LEU A 457 9.29 -6.78 -6.23
N ASN A 458 9.08 -6.28 -5.01
CA ASN A 458 7.78 -6.34 -4.34
C ASN A 458 6.80 -5.21 -4.78
N LEU A 459 7.28 -4.16 -5.46
CA LEU A 459 6.45 -3.02 -5.89
C LEU A 459 6.33 -2.87 -7.42
N GLU A 460 7.38 -3.18 -8.17
CA GLU A 460 7.46 -2.98 -9.62
C GLU A 460 7.28 -4.31 -10.41
N GLY A 461 7.10 -5.45 -9.73
CA GLY A 461 7.17 -6.79 -10.35
C GLY A 461 5.99 -7.73 -10.14
#